data_AF-A0A956N0T2-F1
#
_entry.id   AF-A0A956N0T2-F1
#
_cell.length_a   1.000
_cell.length_b   1.000
_cell.length_c   1.000
_cell.angle_alpha   90.00
_cell.angle_beta   90.00
_cell.angle_gamma   90.00
#
_symmetry.space_group_name_H-M   'P 1'
#
loop_
_entity.id
_entity.type
_entity.pdbx_description
1 polymer ?
#
loop_
_entity_poly.entity_id
_entity_poly.type
_entity_poly.pdbx_seq_one_letter_code
_entity_poly.pdbx_strand_id
1 'polypeptide(L)'
;LSVDGAAHETTDPAIEVGYGSVTLEALYLFRNPDHLRPFVVGGIGGFGLLSRDDQYDYGTAGGGLVTGGGLYYFFGETFALEFSGRMEFVNWEEKVASRIDDGDSQNVTTPVESEGIAGKLTFGVSTWF
;
A
#
# COMPACT_ATOMS: atom_id res chain seq x y z
N LEU A 1 7.64 -8.08 -13.78
CA LEU A 1 8.62 -7.14 -13.18
C LEU A 1 7.91 -5.82 -13.05
N SER A 2 7.58 -5.40 -11.83
CA SER A 2 7.01 -4.08 -11.53
C SER A 2 8.09 -3.20 -10.91
N VAL A 3 8.10 -1.92 -11.27
CA VAL A 3 8.79 -0.89 -10.49
C VAL A 3 7.72 -0.20 -9.66
N ASP A 4 7.91 -0.22 -8.34
CA ASP A 4 6.94 0.25 -7.36
C ASP A 4 7.55 1.43 -6.60
N GLY A 5 6.93 2.61 -6.68
CA GLY A 5 7.29 3.77 -5.85
C GLY A 5 6.15 4.09 -4.90
N ALA A 6 6.41 4.10 -3.60
CA ALA A 6 5.47 4.55 -2.58
C ALA A 6 6.03 5.82 -1.93
N ALA A 7 5.25 6.89 -1.89
CA ALA A 7 5.56 8.07 -1.08
C ALA A 7 4.76 7.98 0.23
N HIS A 8 5.48 7.87 1.34
CA HIS A 8 4.93 8.08 2.68
C HIS A 8 5.70 9.25 3.29
N GLU A 9 4.99 10.25 3.81
CA GLU A 9 5.62 11.27 4.64
C GLU A 9 6.02 10.60 5.97
N THR A 10 7.31 10.42 6.21
CA THR A 10 7.85 10.04 7.52
C THR A 10 8.53 11.27 8.11
N THR A 11 8.25 11.56 9.38
CA THR A 11 8.85 12.68 10.11
C THR A 11 10.30 12.44 10.51
N ASP A 12 10.82 11.21 10.33
CA ASP A 12 12.19 10.82 10.64
C ASP A 12 12.78 9.92 9.53
N PRO A 13 13.89 10.33 8.87
CA PRO A 13 14.55 9.55 7.83
C PRO A 13 15.46 8.42 8.35
N ALA A 14 15.66 8.29 9.67
CA ALA A 14 16.54 7.26 10.27
C ALA A 14 15.84 5.93 10.58
N ILE A 15 14.53 5.85 10.38
CA ILE A 15 13.70 4.72 10.82
C ILE A 15 13.42 3.78 9.62
N GLU A 16 13.80 2.51 9.74
CA GLU A 16 13.46 1.48 8.76
C GLU A 16 12.04 0.95 9.05
N VAL A 17 11.12 1.19 8.11
CA VAL A 17 9.72 0.81 8.23
C VAL A 17 9.37 -0.29 7.25
N GLY A 18 9.06 -1.48 7.76
CA GLY A 18 8.45 -2.57 7.03
C GLY A 18 6.96 -2.29 6.79
N TYR A 19 6.58 -2.09 5.53
CA TYR A 19 5.19 -1.94 5.11
C TYR A 19 4.64 -3.25 4.55
N GLY A 20 3.45 -3.64 5.01
CA GLY A 20 2.72 -4.80 4.50
C GLY A 20 1.24 -4.48 4.30
N SER A 21 0.63 -5.05 3.26
CA SER A 21 -0.80 -4.88 3.00
C SER A 21 -1.42 -6.15 2.44
N VAL A 22 -2.67 -6.41 2.81
CA VAL A 22 -3.52 -7.44 2.20
C VAL A 22 -4.84 -6.79 1.79
N THR A 23 -5.17 -6.83 0.51
CA THR A 23 -6.34 -6.14 -0.04
C THR A 23 -7.21 -7.06 -0.89
N LEU A 24 -8.52 -6.90 -0.78
CA LEU A 24 -9.50 -7.50 -1.67
C LEU A 24 -9.99 -6.43 -2.65
N GLU A 25 -9.77 -6.65 -3.93
CA GLU A 25 -10.01 -5.65 -4.97
C GLU A 25 -10.93 -6.18 -6.07
N ALA A 26 -11.87 -5.33 -6.49
CA ALA A 26 -12.64 -5.52 -7.70
C ALA A 26 -11.99 -4.72 -8.84
N LEU A 27 -11.71 -5.39 -9.95
CA LEU A 27 -11.17 -4.77 -11.16
C LEU A 27 -12.23 -4.79 -12.26
N TYR A 28 -12.45 -3.65 -12.89
CA TYR A 28 -13.25 -3.53 -14.09
C TYR A 28 -12.38 -3.12 -15.28
N LEU A 29 -12.28 -4.02 -16.26
CA LEU A 29 -11.51 -3.83 -17.50
C LEU A 29 -12.44 -3.40 -18.63
N PHE A 30 -12.20 -2.22 -19.19
CA PHE A 30 -12.89 -1.73 -20.38
C PHE A 30 -12.29 -2.45 -21.61
N ARG A 31 -13.12 -3.22 -22.31
CA ARG A 31 -12.67 -4.04 -23.45
C ARG A 31 -12.60 -3.29 -24.79
N ASN A 32 -12.94 -2.00 -24.82
CA ASN A 32 -12.91 -1.18 -26.02
C ASN A 32 -12.06 0.08 -25.75
N PRO A 33 -10.97 0.32 -26.50
CA PRO A 33 -10.49 -0.41 -27.69
C PRO A 33 -9.75 -1.73 -27.40
N ASP A 34 -9.66 -2.60 -28.42
CA ASP A 34 -9.21 -4.00 -28.26
C ASP A 34 -7.78 -4.16 -27.72
N HIS A 35 -6.85 -3.31 -28.15
CA HIS A 35 -5.44 -3.39 -27.73
C HIS A 35 -5.13 -2.50 -26.53
N LEU A 36 -5.76 -1.34 -26.40
CA LEU A 36 -5.55 -0.43 -25.29
C LEU A 36 -6.77 -0.46 -24.39
N ARG A 37 -6.69 -1.21 -23.29
CA ARG A 37 -7.81 -1.45 -22.39
C ARG A 37 -7.60 -0.70 -21.08
N PRO A 38 -8.33 0.41 -20.86
CA PRO A 38 -8.37 1.04 -19.56
C PRO A 38 -8.96 0.09 -18.52
N PHE A 39 -8.58 0.28 -17.27
CA PHE A 39 -9.23 -0.37 -16.15
C PHE A 39 -9.35 0.57 -14.96
N VAL A 40 -10.31 0.25 -14.10
CA VAL A 40 -10.42 0.84 -12.76
C VAL A 40 -10.40 -0.28 -11.73
N VAL A 41 -9.83 0.01 -10.57
CA VAL A 41 -9.79 -0.90 -9.43
C VAL A 41 -10.31 -0.18 -8.20
N GLY A 42 -11.04 -0.92 -7.37
CA GLY A 42 -11.54 -0.44 -6.10
C GLY A 42 -11.63 -1.60 -5.12
N GLY A 43 -11.29 -1.36 -3.86
CA GLY A 43 -11.23 -2.42 -2.87
C GLY A 43 -11.10 -1.93 -1.45
N ILE A 44 -10.98 -2.90 -0.57
CA ILE A 44 -10.76 -2.70 0.86
C ILE A 44 -9.62 -3.62 1.33
N GLY A 45 -8.95 -3.27 2.41
CA GLY A 45 -7.92 -4.14 2.95
C GLY A 45 -7.39 -3.73 4.30
N GLY A 46 -6.46 -4.55 4.78
CA GLY A 46 -5.69 -4.30 5.99
C GLY A 46 -4.26 -3.90 5.64
N PHE A 47 -3.75 -2.92 6.37
CA PHE A 47 -2.41 -2.35 6.22
C PHE A 47 -1.66 -2.48 7.52
N GLY A 48 -0.35 -2.66 7.45
CA GLY A 48 0.52 -2.80 8.60
C GLY A 48 1.82 -2.05 8.37
N LEU A 49 2.24 -1.30 9.38
CA LEU A 49 3.55 -0.68 9.47
C LEU A 49 4.27 -1.27 10.68
N LEU A 50 5.45 -1.81 10.44
CA LEU A 50 6.38 -2.27 11.46
C LEU A 50 7.63 -1.41 11.35
N SER A 51 7.95 -0.68 12.40
CA SER A 51 9.13 0.18 12.45
C SER A 51 10.01 -0.26 13.60
N ARG A 52 11.31 -0.40 13.34
CA ARG A 52 12.30 -0.70 14.38
C ARG A 52 13.26 0.48 14.51
N ASP A 53 13.25 1.10 15.68
CA ASP A 53 14.29 2.01 16.13
C ASP A 53 15.08 1.30 17.26
N ASP A 54 16.34 1.66 17.48
CA ASP A 54 17.30 0.94 18.35
C ASP A 54 16.80 0.70 19.80
N GLN A 55 15.71 1.36 20.21
CA GLN A 55 15.05 1.19 21.53
C GLN A 55 13.54 0.90 21.46
N TYR A 56 12.92 0.81 20.27
CA TYR A 56 11.47 0.74 20.11
C TYR A 56 11.03 -0.14 18.93
N ASP A 57 10.07 -1.04 19.18
CA ASP A 57 9.28 -1.69 18.12
C ASP A 57 7.92 -0.99 18.04
N TYR A 58 7.66 -0.29 16.94
CA TYR A 58 6.36 0.32 16.65
C TYR A 58 5.62 -0.54 15.63
N GLY A 59 4.45 -1.03 16.00
CA GLY A 59 3.58 -1.77 15.08
C GLY A 59 2.19 -1.15 15.07
N THR A 60 1.77 -0.57 13.95
CA THR A 60 0.37 -0.17 13.73
C THR A 60 -0.25 -0.97 12.59
N ALA A 61 -1.56 -1.20 12.70
CA ALA A 61 -2.35 -1.80 11.65
C ALA A 61 -3.61 -0.95 11.46
N GLY A 62 -4.16 -0.96 10.25
CA GLY A 62 -5.31 -0.16 9.90
C GLY A 62 -6.15 -0.81 8.83
N GLY A 63 -7.45 -0.55 8.86
CA GLY A 63 -8.32 -0.81 7.73
C GLY A 63 -8.21 0.33 6.71
N GLY A 64 -8.43 0.05 5.44
CA GLY A 64 -8.41 1.10 4.44
C GLY A 64 -9.13 0.77 3.15
N LEU A 65 -9.28 1.80 2.34
CA LEU A 65 -9.82 1.74 0.99
C LEU A 65 -8.68 1.83 -0.01
N VAL A 66 -8.83 1.11 -1.12
CA VAL A 66 -7.93 1.22 -2.25
C VAL A 66 -8.71 1.59 -3.49
N THR A 67 -8.16 2.51 -4.27
CA THR A 67 -8.72 2.90 -5.56
C THR A 67 -7.60 3.15 -6.53
N GLY A 68 -7.86 2.91 -7.81
CA GLY A 68 -6.86 3.15 -8.82
C GLY A 68 -7.39 2.86 -10.19
N GLY A 69 -6.48 2.88 -11.13
CA GLY A 69 -6.77 2.55 -12.50
C GLY A 69 -5.51 2.60 -13.33
N GLY A 70 -5.67 2.21 -14.57
CA GLY A 70 -4.54 2.13 -15.47
C GLY A 70 -4.96 1.75 -16.88
N LEU A 71 -3.94 1.42 -17.65
CA LEU A 71 -4.03 1.03 -19.04
C LEU A 71 -3.26 -0.25 -19.23
N TYR A 72 -3.90 -1.23 -19.86
CA TYR A 72 -3.21 -2.36 -20.45
C TYR A 72 -3.05 -2.14 -21.94
N TYR A 73 -1.84 -2.34 -22.46
CA TYR A 73 -1.59 -2.43 -23.89
C TYR A 73 -1.29 -3.88 -24.28
N PHE A 74 -2.23 -4.54 -24.93
CA PHE A 74 -2.16 -5.92 -25.36
C PHE A 74 -1.43 -6.04 -26.71
N PHE A 75 -0.41 -6.90 -26.78
CA PHE A 75 0.26 -7.27 -28.05
C PHE A 75 -0.37 -8.51 -28.71
N GLY A 76 -1.43 -9.04 -28.12
CA GLY A 76 -2.13 -10.26 -28.50
C GLY A 76 -3.04 -10.72 -27.36
N GLU A 77 -3.40 -11.99 -27.34
CA GLU A 77 -4.30 -12.52 -26.30
C GLU A 77 -3.58 -12.80 -24.96
N THR A 78 -2.25 -12.96 -25.00
CA THR A 78 -1.47 -13.49 -23.86
C THR A 78 -0.64 -12.45 -23.12
N PHE A 79 -0.15 -11.40 -23.79
CA PHE A 79 0.80 -10.46 -23.19
C PHE A 79 0.28 -9.03 -23.25
N ALA A 80 0.38 -8.32 -22.12
CA ALA A 80 0.08 -6.90 -22.04
C ALA A 80 1.18 -6.13 -21.28
N LEU A 81 1.47 -4.91 -21.74
CA LEU A 81 2.11 -3.90 -20.89
C LEU A 81 1.07 -3.29 -19.96
N GLU A 82 1.46 -3.04 -18.72
CA GLU A 82 0.65 -2.35 -17.72
C GLU A 82 1.29 -1.01 -17.37
N PHE A 83 0.46 0.02 -17.33
CA PHE A 83 0.75 1.25 -16.60
C PHE A 83 -0.43 1.56 -15.69
N SER A 84 -0.19 1.63 -14.39
CA SER A 84 -1.26 1.84 -13.41
C SER A 84 -0.84 2.72 -12.25
N GLY A 85 -1.83 3.39 -11.68
CA GLY A 85 -1.72 4.16 -10.45
C GLY A 85 -2.74 3.66 -9.44
N ARG A 86 -2.31 3.54 -8.19
CA ARG A 86 -3.11 3.10 -7.06
C ARG A 86 -2.93 4.10 -5.91
N MET A 87 -4.04 4.41 -5.25
CA MET A 87 -4.07 5.18 -4.01
C MET A 87 -4.66 4.32 -2.91
N GLU A 88 -4.06 4.43 -1.74
CA GLU A 88 -4.42 3.70 -0.53
C GLU A 88 -4.76 4.72 0.54
N PHE A 89 -5.99 4.65 1.03
CA PHE A 89 -6.50 5.52 2.10
C PHE A 89 -6.62 4.66 3.34
N VAL A 90 -5.69 4.83 4.26
CA VAL A 90 -5.56 4.00 5.46
C VAL A 90 -6.06 4.77 6.66
N ASN A 91 -6.93 4.13 7.44
CA ASN A 91 -7.29 4.58 8.77
C ASN A 91 -6.48 3.75 9.78
N TRP A 92 -5.42 4.35 10.30
CA TRP A 92 -4.50 3.68 11.22
C TRP A 92 -5.13 3.55 12.60
N GLU A 93 -5.06 2.36 13.19
CA GLU A 93 -5.38 2.23 14.61
C GLU A 93 -4.29 2.96 15.42
N GLU A 94 -4.70 3.96 16.20
CA GLU A 94 -3.84 4.55 17.20
C GLU A 94 -3.41 3.46 18.16
N LYS A 95 -2.11 3.16 18.19
CA LYS A 95 -1.57 2.19 19.14
C LYS A 95 -0.72 2.88 20.18
N VAL A 96 -0.79 2.30 21.36
CA VAL A 96 0.04 2.64 22.50
C VAL A 96 1.23 1.68 22.44
N ALA A 97 2.39 2.18 22.06
CA ALA A 97 3.64 1.42 22.11
C ALA A 97 3.97 1.10 23.57
N SER A 98 4.40 -0.13 23.83
CA SER A 98 4.79 -0.60 25.16
C SER A 98 6.30 -0.49 25.32
N ARG A 99 6.76 0.33 26.26
CA ARG A 99 8.14 0.31 26.76
C ARG A 99 8.34 -1.00 27.53
N ILE A 100 9.36 -1.80 27.23
CA ILE A 100 9.84 -2.84 28.16
C ILE A 100 11.12 -2.30 28.76
N ASP A 101 11.01 -1.55 29.86
CA ASP A 101 12.16 -1.20 30.68
C ASP A 101 12.01 -1.92 32.01
N ASP A 102 12.97 -2.80 32.31
CA ASP A 102 13.18 -3.38 33.64
C ASP A 102 11.90 -3.85 34.37
N GLY A 103 10.96 -4.44 33.62
CA GLY A 103 9.69 -4.98 34.14
C GLY A 103 8.51 -4.02 34.20
N ASP A 104 8.64 -2.77 33.73
CA ASP A 104 7.58 -1.76 33.77
C ASP A 104 7.13 -1.34 32.36
N SER A 105 5.84 -1.51 32.08
CA SER A 105 5.23 -1.19 30.78
C SER A 105 4.74 0.26 30.76
N GLN A 106 5.45 1.15 30.07
CA GLN A 106 4.95 2.50 29.82
C GLN A 106 4.28 2.61 28.47
N ASN A 107 3.13 3.28 28.49
CA ASN A 107 2.27 3.54 27.35
C ASN A 107 2.77 4.80 26.62
N VAL A 108 3.29 4.65 25.40
CA VAL A 108 3.70 5.78 24.53
C VAL A 108 2.77 5.83 23.32
N THR A 109 2.10 6.95 23.08
CA THR A 109 1.23 7.12 21.89
C THR A 109 2.09 7.12 20.62
N THR A 110 1.75 6.28 19.64
CA THR A 110 2.45 6.24 18.35
C THR A 110 2.37 7.58 17.61
N PRO A 111 3.45 8.06 16.97
CA PRO A 111 3.46 9.33 16.24
C PRO A 111 2.80 9.27 14.85
N VAL A 112 2.03 8.22 14.55
CA VAL A 112 1.37 8.03 13.25
C VAL A 112 0.03 8.75 13.27
N GLU A 113 -0.20 9.67 12.31
CA GLU A 113 -1.50 10.33 12.14
C GLU A 113 -2.59 9.28 11.85
N SER A 114 -3.79 9.47 12.39
CA SER A 114 -4.89 8.50 12.27
C SER A 114 -5.33 8.24 10.83
N GLU A 115 -5.05 9.18 9.93
CA GLU A 115 -5.36 9.07 8.50
C GLU A 115 -4.05 9.07 7.69
N GLY A 116 -3.90 8.12 6.78
CA GLY A 116 -2.74 8.04 5.89
C GLY A 116 -3.18 7.89 4.44
N ILE A 117 -2.44 8.54 3.53
CA ILE A 117 -2.60 8.36 2.09
C ILE A 117 -1.27 7.88 1.51
N ALA A 118 -1.31 6.79 0.75
CA ALA A 118 -0.17 6.29 -0.01
C ALA A 118 -0.53 6.22 -1.49
N GLY A 119 0.44 6.56 -2.34
CA GLY A 119 0.31 6.47 -3.79
C GLY A 119 1.34 5.52 -4.35
N LYS A 120 0.92 4.62 -5.26
CA LYS A 120 1.78 3.69 -5.98
C LYS A 120 1.60 3.84 -7.48
N LEU A 121 2.70 3.97 -8.20
CA LEU A 121 2.75 3.82 -9.65
C LEU A 121 3.40 2.49 -10.00
N THR A 122 2.81 1.80 -10.97
CA THR A 122 3.28 0.51 -11.45
C THR A 122 3.47 0.58 -12.96
N PHE A 123 4.64 0.13 -13.42
CA PHE A 123 4.87 -0.20 -14.83
C PHE A 123 5.32 -1.66 -14.91
N GLY A 124 4.69 -2.44 -15.79
CA GLY A 124 4.93 -3.89 -15.81
C GLY A 124 4.53 -4.60 -17.10
N VAL A 125 4.78 -5.91 -17.08
CA VAL A 125 4.34 -6.86 -18.11
C VAL A 125 3.48 -7.90 -17.41
N SER A 126 2.29 -8.12 -17.96
CA SER A 126 1.29 -9.05 -17.42
C SER A 126 0.96 -10.13 -18.45
N THR A 127 0.88 -11.36 -17.98
CA THR A 127 0.47 -12.53 -18.77
C THR A 127 -0.98 -12.88 -18.48
N TRP A 128 -1.76 -13.08 -19.54
CA TRP A 128 -3.19 -13.41 -19.51
C TRP A 128 -3.41 -14.78 -20.15
N PHE A 129 -4.33 -15.56 -19.59
CA PHE A 129 -4.71 -16.91 -20.03
C PHE A 129 -6.23 -17.11 -19.96
#